data_AF-A0A2P4PRV0-F1
#
_entry.id   AF-A0A2P4PRV0-F1
#
_cell.length_a   1.000
_cell.length_b   1.000
_cell.length_c   1.000
_cell.angle_alpha   90.00
_cell.angle_beta   90.00
_cell.angle_gamma   90.00
#
_symmetry.space_group_name_H-M   'P 1'
#
loop_
_entity.id
_entity.type
_entity.pdbx_description
1 polymer ?
#
loop_
_entity_poly.entity_id
_entity_poly.type
_entity_poly.pdbx_seq_one_letter_code
_entity_poly.pdbx_strand_id
1 'polypeptide(L)'
;MNKTYFIILLVFFFIIYIKKIHGCDPDGSPCHNRSVYTCGAQVIRANLLPNSVLDMTVQSPDLHNNLGVSAIGHFTMHIDNGGGYRFLHKPEWVNNCYCDRCENIPVNYTFEKEFDLPTPPRGTWFDIWITIYWSCLDTGITLSCAFENVHYRGYVK
;
A
#
# COMPACT_ATOMS: atom_id res chain seq x y z
N MET A 1 -20.40 -5.91 -44.02
CA MET A 1 -19.92 -6.40 -42.71
C MET A 1 -21.13 -6.87 -41.92
N ASN A 2 -21.23 -8.16 -41.58
CA ASN A 2 -22.44 -8.73 -40.97
C ASN A 2 -22.62 -8.15 -39.55
N LYS A 3 -23.78 -7.54 -39.26
CA LYS A 3 -24.07 -6.88 -37.97
C LYS A 3 -23.81 -7.79 -36.77
N THR A 4 -23.98 -9.10 -36.94
CA THR A 4 -23.73 -10.13 -35.93
C THR A 4 -22.26 -10.22 -35.52
N TYR A 5 -21.31 -10.10 -36.46
CA TYR A 5 -19.87 -10.14 -36.14
C TYR A 5 -19.42 -8.90 -35.37
N PHE A 6 -20.00 -7.73 -35.69
CA PHE A 6 -19.68 -6.49 -34.99
C PHE A 6 -20.12 -6.54 -33.53
N ILE A 7 -21.30 -7.10 -33.25
CA ILE A 7 -21.83 -7.27 -31.88
C ILE A 7 -20.96 -8.25 -31.08
N ILE A 8 -20.59 -9.40 -31.67
CA ILE A 8 -19.75 -10.40 -30.99
C ILE A 8 -18.37 -9.80 -30.65
N LEU A 9 -17.76 -9.05 -31.57
CA LEU A 9 -16.48 -8.40 -31.32
C LEU A 9 -16.58 -7.37 -30.18
N LEU A 10 -17.64 -6.56 -30.18
CA LEU A 10 -17.89 -5.56 -29.15
C LEU A 10 -18.05 -6.20 -27.77
N VAL A 11 -18.80 -7.30 -27.67
CA VAL A 11 -18.99 -8.06 -26.43
C VAL A 11 -17.65 -8.66 -25.95
N PHE A 12 -16.83 -9.22 -26.84
CA PHE A 12 -15.49 -9.70 -26.47
C PHE A 12 -14.58 -8.57 -25.99
N PHE A 13 -14.59 -7.41 -26.65
CA PHE A 13 -13.85 -6.23 -26.20
C PHE A 13 -14.33 -5.75 -24.83
N PHE A 14 -15.65 -5.72 -24.58
CA PHE A 14 -16.19 -5.39 -23.26
C PHE A 14 -15.82 -6.42 -22.19
N ILE A 15 -15.82 -7.72 -22.49
CA ILE A 15 -15.44 -8.77 -21.52
C ILE A 15 -13.94 -8.70 -21.19
N ILE A 16 -13.08 -8.51 -22.21
CA ILE A 16 -11.62 -8.35 -22.01
C ILE A 16 -11.33 -7.05 -21.25
N TYR A 17 -12.09 -5.99 -21.50
CA TYR A 17 -11.95 -4.72 -20.79
C TYR A 17 -12.48 -4.81 -19.34
N ILE A 18 -13.60 -5.50 -19.08
CA ILE A 18 -14.15 -5.72 -17.73
C ILE A 18 -13.18 -6.53 -16.86
N LYS A 19 -12.46 -7.50 -17.42
CA LYS A 19 -11.39 -8.22 -16.70
C LYS A 19 -10.27 -7.31 -16.17
N LYS A 20 -10.19 -6.07 -16.65
CA LYS A 20 -9.26 -5.01 -16.20
C LYS A 20 -9.91 -3.90 -15.36
N ILE A 21 -11.24 -3.89 -15.18
CA ILE A 21 -11.96 -2.82 -14.46
C ILE A 21 -12.14 -3.13 -12.97
N HIS A 22 -12.04 -4.40 -12.56
CA HIS A 22 -11.87 -4.74 -11.16
C HIS A 22 -10.38 -4.56 -10.82
N GLY A 23 -10.04 -3.36 -10.32
CA GLY A 23 -8.69 -3.05 -9.86
C GLY A 23 -8.16 -4.11 -8.91
N CYS A 24 -6.86 -4.33 -8.94
CA CYS A 24 -6.20 -5.20 -7.99
C CYS A 24 -5.83 -4.39 -6.76
N ASP A 25 -6.67 -4.52 -5.75
CA ASP A 25 -6.48 -3.95 -4.43
C ASP A 25 -6.19 -5.10 -3.45
N PRO A 26 -5.22 -4.97 -2.53
CA PRO A 26 -5.00 -5.93 -1.48
C PRO A 26 -6.24 -5.91 -0.61
N ASP A 27 -6.93 -7.05 -0.57
CA ASP A 27 -8.03 -7.29 0.34
C ASP A 27 -7.57 -8.27 1.41
N GLY A 28 -8.29 -8.38 2.51
CA GLY A 28 -7.96 -9.37 3.51
C GLY A 28 -8.52 -9.05 4.88
N SER A 29 -7.97 -9.75 5.87
CA SER A 29 -8.41 -9.63 7.26
C SER A 29 -7.42 -8.80 8.06
N PRO A 30 -7.91 -7.94 8.98
CA PRO A 30 -7.02 -7.30 9.93
C PRO A 30 -6.25 -8.37 10.68
N CYS A 31 -5.00 -8.08 11.00
CA CYS A 31 -4.18 -9.04 11.72
C CYS A 31 -4.82 -9.38 13.06
N HIS A 32 -4.90 -10.67 13.33
CA HIS A 32 -5.25 -11.20 14.63
C HIS A 32 -4.12 -12.14 15.03
N ASN A 33 -3.55 -11.92 16.22
CA ASN A 33 -2.56 -12.82 16.79
C ASN A 33 -3.18 -14.22 16.93
N ARG A 34 -2.90 -15.09 15.94
CA ARG A 34 -3.30 -16.49 15.87
C ARG A 34 -2.02 -17.29 15.65
N SER A 35 -2.05 -18.59 15.94
CA SER A 35 -0.87 -19.46 15.90
C SER A 35 -0.07 -19.47 14.59
N VAL A 36 -0.61 -18.94 13.49
CA VAL A 36 0.01 -18.90 12.15
C VAL A 36 0.27 -17.46 11.65
N TYR A 37 -0.27 -16.44 12.32
CA TYR A 37 -0.13 -15.03 11.95
C TYR A 37 0.22 -14.21 13.18
N THR A 38 1.41 -13.63 13.20
CA THR A 38 1.81 -12.64 14.21
C THR A 38 1.58 -11.24 13.69
N CYS A 39 1.05 -10.37 14.53
CA CYS A 39 0.94 -8.93 14.30
C CYS A 39 2.21 -8.20 14.78
N GLY A 40 2.33 -6.91 14.47
CA GLY A 40 3.50 -6.09 14.79
C GLY A 40 4.07 -5.35 13.58
N ALA A 41 3.25 -5.07 12.56
CA ALA A 41 3.67 -4.17 11.50
C ALA A 41 3.93 -2.77 12.07
N GLN A 42 4.94 -2.07 11.55
CA GLN A 42 5.33 -0.77 12.11
C GLN A 42 6.01 0.14 11.09
N VAL A 43 5.97 1.44 11.38
CA VAL A 43 6.86 2.43 10.76
C VAL A 43 8.12 2.50 11.62
N ILE A 44 9.25 1.99 11.12
CA ILE A 44 10.51 1.97 11.88
C ILE A 44 11.17 3.36 11.89
N ARG A 45 11.05 4.06 10.77
CA ARG A 45 11.69 5.37 10.55
C ARG A 45 10.87 6.16 9.58
N ALA A 46 10.61 7.42 9.89
CA ALA A 46 10.09 8.38 8.94
C ALA A 46 10.76 9.74 9.15
N ASN A 47 11.28 10.29 8.05
CA ASN A 47 11.88 11.61 7.99
C ASN A 47 11.11 12.44 6.95
N LEU A 48 10.67 13.63 7.35
CA LEU A 48 10.08 14.59 6.42
C LEU A 48 11.15 15.61 6.05
N LEU A 49 11.63 15.51 4.81
CA LEU A 49 12.71 16.30 4.23
C LEU A 49 12.15 17.61 3.61
N PRO A 50 13.02 18.57 3.21
CA PRO A 50 12.58 19.75 2.47
C PRO A 50 11.75 19.40 1.23
N ASN A 51 10.87 20.32 0.81
CA ASN A 51 9.88 20.10 -0.25
C ASN A 51 8.89 18.96 0.04
N SER A 52 8.64 18.68 1.33
CA SER A 52 7.65 17.68 1.77
C SER A 52 7.91 16.28 1.21
N VAL A 53 9.18 15.94 1.05
CA VAL A 53 9.61 14.60 0.67
C VAL A 53 9.64 13.73 1.92
N LEU A 54 8.79 12.70 1.96
CA LEU A 54 8.80 11.70 3.03
C LEU A 54 9.72 10.55 2.66
N ASP A 55 10.76 10.36 3.45
CA ASP A 55 11.61 9.16 3.45
C ASP A 55 11.19 8.26 4.62
N MET A 56 10.50 7.17 4.31
CA MET A 56 9.91 6.28 5.31
C MET A 56 10.27 4.82 5.06
N THR A 57 10.62 4.13 6.15
CA THR A 57 10.82 2.68 6.20
C THR A 57 9.70 2.04 7.02
N VAL A 58 8.96 1.14 6.39
CA VAL A 58 7.94 0.30 7.03
C VAL A 58 8.43 -1.13 7.15
N GLN A 59 7.88 -1.86 8.11
CA GLN A 59 8.18 -3.27 8.36
C GLN A 59 6.91 -4.07 8.63
N SER A 60 6.86 -5.27 8.06
CA SER A 60 5.90 -6.30 8.42
C SER A 60 6.46 -7.20 9.53
N PRO A 61 5.60 -7.94 10.25
CA PRO A 61 6.06 -9.07 11.05
C PRO A 61 6.88 -10.05 10.21
N ASP A 62 7.97 -10.59 10.76
CA ASP A 62 8.76 -11.62 10.11
C ASP A 62 8.17 -13.00 10.41
N LEU A 63 7.46 -13.55 9.43
CA LEU A 63 6.89 -14.90 9.50
C LEU A 63 7.80 -15.98 8.92
N HIS A 64 9.02 -15.61 8.49
CA HIS A 64 9.98 -16.50 7.82
C HIS A 64 9.41 -17.24 6.60
N ASN A 65 8.40 -16.66 5.95
CA ASN A 65 7.73 -17.19 4.77
C ASN A 65 8.12 -16.45 3.48
N ASN A 66 9.05 -15.50 3.56
CA ASN A 66 9.46 -14.62 2.46
C ASN A 66 8.30 -13.81 1.83
N LEU A 67 7.27 -13.51 2.61
CA LEU A 67 6.13 -12.69 2.19
C LEU A 67 5.97 -11.48 3.13
N GLY A 68 6.98 -10.62 3.14
CA GLY A 68 7.00 -9.38 3.90
C GLY A 68 6.10 -8.28 3.32
N VAL A 69 6.55 -7.02 3.41
CA VAL A 69 5.74 -5.85 3.03
C VAL A 69 5.40 -5.91 1.53
N SER A 70 4.12 -6.13 1.24
CA SER A 70 3.58 -6.35 -0.10
C SER A 70 2.95 -5.09 -0.68
N ALA A 71 2.28 -4.30 0.17
CA ALA A 71 1.64 -3.05 -0.23
C ALA A 71 1.45 -2.10 0.95
N ILE A 72 1.26 -0.84 0.61
CA ILE A 72 0.90 0.26 1.51
C ILE A 72 -0.44 0.83 1.04
N GLY A 73 -1.40 0.98 1.96
CA GLY A 73 -2.72 1.54 1.65
C GLY A 73 -3.25 2.47 2.73
N HIS A 74 -4.42 3.07 2.47
CA HIS A 74 -5.13 3.98 3.38
C HIS A 74 -4.23 5.01 4.08
N PHE A 75 -3.30 5.59 3.33
CA PHE A 75 -2.32 6.49 3.86
C PHE A 75 -2.90 7.87 4.10
N THR A 76 -2.57 8.46 5.25
CA THR A 76 -2.84 9.85 5.59
C THR A 76 -1.61 10.43 6.26
N MET A 77 -1.18 11.61 5.82
CA MET A 77 -0.14 12.39 6.48
C MET A 77 -0.69 13.75 6.89
N HIS A 78 -0.33 14.22 8.07
CA HIS A 78 -0.64 15.57 8.54
C HIS A 78 0.62 16.22 9.07
N ILE A 79 0.85 17.48 8.70
CA ILE A 79 1.94 18.31 9.20
C ILE A 79 1.29 19.39 10.06
N ASP A 80 1.73 19.53 11.31
CA ASP A 80 1.23 20.58 12.21
C ASP A 80 1.42 21.94 11.54
N ASN A 81 0.33 22.68 11.30
CA ASN A 81 0.31 23.97 10.59
C ASN A 81 0.77 23.93 9.10
N GLY A 82 1.04 22.76 8.52
CA GLY A 82 1.50 22.59 7.14
C GLY A 82 0.47 21.98 6.18
N GLY A 83 -0.63 21.44 6.71
CA GLY A 83 -1.69 20.81 5.92
C GLY A 83 -1.65 19.29 6.00
N GLY A 84 -2.26 18.59 5.04
CA GLY A 84 -2.30 17.14 5.04
C GLY A 84 -2.56 16.54 3.67
N TYR A 85 -2.16 15.29 3.51
CA TYR A 85 -2.32 14.51 2.29
C TYR A 85 -2.97 13.16 2.61
N ARG A 86 -3.81 12.64 1.72
CA ARG A 86 -4.52 11.38 1.92
C ARG A 86 -4.74 10.64 0.62
N PHE A 87 -4.49 9.33 0.62
CA PHE A 87 -5.01 8.41 -0.39
C PHE A 87 -5.68 7.20 0.27
N LEU A 88 -6.90 6.91 -0.18
CA LEU A 88 -7.72 5.81 0.35
C LEU A 88 -7.88 4.65 -0.61
N HIS A 89 -7.59 4.88 -1.88
CA HIS A 89 -7.79 3.93 -2.97
C HIS A 89 -6.49 3.84 -3.75
N LYS A 90 -6.30 2.70 -4.44
CA LYS A 90 -5.07 2.37 -5.16
C LYS A 90 -3.90 2.24 -4.17
N PRO A 91 -3.67 1.05 -3.59
CA PRO A 91 -2.49 0.82 -2.78
C PRO A 91 -1.22 1.21 -3.56
N GLU A 92 -0.19 1.60 -2.83
CA GLU A 92 1.15 1.57 -3.36
C GLU A 92 1.68 0.15 -3.19
N TRP A 93 1.70 -0.60 -4.29
CA TRP A 93 2.35 -1.89 -4.36
C TRP A 93 3.86 -1.72 -4.26
N VAL A 94 4.52 -2.56 -3.48
CA VAL A 94 5.95 -2.40 -3.16
C VAL A 94 6.71 -3.69 -3.43
N ASN A 95 8.05 -3.63 -3.51
CA ASN A 95 8.91 -4.80 -3.70
C ASN A 95 8.54 -5.66 -4.94
N ASN A 96 8.03 -5.03 -6.00
CA ASN A 96 7.50 -5.69 -7.20
C ASN A 96 6.34 -6.67 -6.95
N CYS A 97 5.71 -6.61 -5.77
CA CYS A 97 4.50 -7.37 -5.49
C CYS A 97 3.32 -6.76 -6.26
N TYR A 98 2.58 -7.56 -7.01
CA TYR A 98 1.37 -7.14 -7.71
C TYR A 98 0.55 -8.37 -8.06
N CYS A 99 -0.69 -8.48 -7.59
CA CYS A 99 -1.78 -9.39 -8.03
C CYS A 99 -1.47 -10.87 -8.28
N ASP A 100 -0.63 -11.16 -9.27
CA ASP A 100 -0.19 -12.50 -9.71
C ASP A 100 1.28 -12.78 -9.33
N ARG A 101 1.97 -11.85 -8.67
CA ARG A 101 3.41 -11.88 -8.44
C ARG A 101 3.76 -11.27 -7.09
N CYS A 102 3.89 -12.09 -6.06
CA CYS A 102 4.41 -11.65 -4.77
C CYS A 102 5.27 -12.78 -4.19
N GLU A 103 6.51 -12.87 -4.66
CA GLU A 103 7.45 -13.90 -4.23
C GLU A 103 8.72 -13.24 -3.68
N ASN A 104 9.26 -13.79 -2.59
CA ASN A 104 10.49 -13.32 -1.97
C ASN A 104 10.48 -11.83 -1.58
N ILE A 105 9.40 -11.43 -0.91
CA ILE A 105 9.15 -10.07 -0.46
C ILE A 105 9.88 -9.82 0.86
N PRO A 106 10.76 -8.80 0.94
CA PRO A 106 11.50 -8.49 2.16
C PRO A 106 10.58 -7.96 3.26
N VAL A 107 10.98 -8.19 4.51
CA VAL A 107 10.27 -7.74 5.71
C VAL A 107 10.23 -6.22 5.86
N ASN A 108 11.18 -5.51 5.23
CA ASN A 108 11.30 -4.06 5.29
C ASN A 108 11.14 -3.48 3.89
N TYR A 109 10.48 -2.33 3.81
CA TYR A 109 10.41 -1.54 2.59
C TYR A 109 10.66 -0.07 2.91
N THR A 110 11.55 0.56 2.14
CA THR A 110 11.83 1.99 2.25
C THR A 110 11.37 2.66 0.97
N PHE A 111 10.63 3.76 1.10
CA PHE A 111 10.28 4.61 -0.02
C PHE A 111 10.52 6.07 0.29
N GLU A 112 10.72 6.81 -0.79
CA GLU A 112 10.81 8.25 -0.79
C GLU A 112 9.70 8.79 -1.70
N LYS A 113 8.87 9.70 -1.18
CA LYS A 113 7.76 10.27 -1.95
C LYS A 113 7.58 11.74 -1.64
N GLU A 114 7.53 12.53 -2.69
CA GLU A 114 7.17 13.94 -2.61
C GLU A 114 5.66 14.09 -2.45
N PHE A 115 5.25 14.89 -1.46
CA PHE A 115 3.88 15.34 -1.31
C PHE A 115 3.83 16.81 -1.66
N ASP A 116 2.87 17.21 -2.51
CA ASP A 116 2.64 18.61 -2.89
C ASP A 116 2.04 19.40 -1.70
N LEU A 117 2.87 19.59 -0.68
CA LEU A 117 2.59 20.28 0.57
C LEU A 117 3.70 21.32 0.82
N PRO A 118 3.39 22.44 1.49
CA PRO A 118 4.40 23.41 1.88
C PRO A 118 5.53 22.76 2.68
N THR A 119 6.77 23.14 2.39
CA THR A 119 7.94 22.66 3.16
C THR A 119 7.74 22.91 4.65
N PRO A 120 7.77 21.86 5.49
CA PRO A 120 7.57 22.02 6.92
C PRO A 120 8.72 22.81 7.56
N PRO A 121 8.44 23.79 8.44
CA PRO A 121 9.48 24.42 9.24
C PRO A 121 10.18 23.38 10.13
N ARG A 122 11.47 23.59 10.40
CA ARG A 122 12.16 22.86 11.47
C ARG A 122 11.43 23.09 12.79
N GLY A 123 11.32 22.03 13.59
CA GLY A 123 10.60 22.06 14.85
C GLY A 123 9.11 21.72 14.76
N THR A 124 8.65 21.29 13.60
CA THR A 124 7.25 20.91 13.36
C THR A 124 7.05 19.41 13.58
N TRP A 125 5.92 19.02 14.15
CA TRP A 125 5.52 17.61 14.23
C TRP A 125 4.70 17.21 13.00
N PHE A 126 4.74 15.92 12.68
CA PHE A 126 3.89 15.34 11.66
C PHE A 126 3.38 13.97 12.11
N ASP A 127 2.20 13.60 11.64
CA ASP A 127 1.56 12.31 11.87
C ASP A 127 1.40 11.56 10.55
N ILE A 128 1.57 10.23 10.61
CA ILE A 128 1.32 9.31 9.51
C ILE A 128 0.38 8.23 10.02
N TRP A 129 -0.73 8.03 9.32
CA TRP A 129 -1.59 6.86 9.44
C TRP A 129 -1.47 6.04 8.16
N ILE A 130 -1.21 4.75 8.28
CA ILE A 130 -0.87 3.89 7.14
C ILE A 130 -1.37 2.47 7.39
N THR A 131 -1.92 1.83 6.36
CA THR A 131 -2.16 0.39 6.37
C THR A 131 -0.98 -0.31 5.71
N ILE A 132 -0.35 -1.25 6.41
CA ILE A 132 0.74 -2.08 5.90
C ILE A 132 0.16 -3.46 5.60
N TYR A 133 0.34 -3.94 4.37
CA TYR A 133 -0.10 -5.27 3.93
C TYR A 133 1.10 -6.22 3.78
N TRP A 134 0.95 -7.46 4.22
CA TRP A 134 1.97 -8.50 4.08
C TRP A 134 1.33 -9.88 3.92
N SER A 135 2.15 -10.89 3.62
CA SER A 135 1.69 -12.27 3.44
C SER A 135 0.52 -12.39 2.47
N CYS A 136 0.60 -11.59 1.40
CA CYS A 136 -0.38 -11.56 0.34
C CYS A 136 -0.29 -12.85 -0.49
N LEU A 137 -1.43 -13.54 -0.62
CA LEU A 137 -1.56 -14.78 -1.38
C LEU A 137 -2.64 -14.61 -2.45
N ASP A 138 -2.34 -15.05 -3.66
CA ASP A 138 -3.33 -15.10 -4.73
C ASP A 138 -4.29 -16.27 -4.48
N THR A 139 -5.58 -15.94 -4.32
CA THR A 139 -6.65 -16.94 -4.13
C THR A 139 -7.40 -17.24 -5.44
N GLY A 140 -6.95 -16.68 -6.56
CA GLY A 140 -7.56 -16.79 -7.89
C GLY A 140 -8.74 -15.85 -8.13
N ILE A 141 -9.25 -15.20 -7.09
CA ILE A 141 -10.35 -14.21 -7.17
C ILE A 141 -9.87 -12.85 -6.66
N THR A 142 -9.13 -12.83 -5.54
CA THR A 142 -8.52 -11.64 -4.95
C THR A 142 -7.13 -11.96 -4.41
N LEU A 143 -6.30 -10.93 -4.22
CA LEU A 143 -5.07 -11.05 -3.44
C LEU A 143 -5.43 -10.86 -1.97
N SER A 144 -5.37 -11.94 -1.20
CA SER A 144 -5.71 -11.95 0.23
C SER A 144 -4.46 -11.71 1.07
N CYS A 145 -4.45 -10.65 1.86
CA CYS A 145 -3.33 -10.20 2.66
C CYS A 145 -3.68 -10.12 4.15
N ALA A 146 -2.67 -10.23 5.01
CA ALA A 146 -2.77 -9.71 6.37
C ALA A 146 -2.48 -8.21 6.37
N PHE A 147 -3.12 -7.44 7.25
CA PHE A 147 -2.84 -6.01 7.38
C PHE A 147 -2.95 -5.47 8.80
N GLU A 148 -2.27 -4.35 9.04
CA GLU A 148 -2.39 -3.54 10.25
C GLU A 148 -2.42 -2.06 9.90
N ASN A 149 -3.24 -1.32 10.65
CA ASN A 149 -3.25 0.14 10.61
C ASN A 149 -2.28 0.66 11.66
N VAL A 150 -1.27 1.38 11.21
CA VAL A 150 -0.20 1.92 12.04
C VAL A 150 -0.30 3.44 12.08
N HIS A 151 -0.09 4.00 13.27
CA HIS A 151 0.13 5.44 13.45
C HIS A 151 1.58 5.68 13.86
N TYR A 152 2.20 6.70 13.26
CA TYR A 152 3.52 7.17 13.59
C TYR A 152 3.50 8.68 13.75
N ARG A 153 4.17 9.20 14.79
CA ARG A 153 4.37 10.63 15.00
C ARG A 153 5.86 10.96 14.97
N GLY A 154 6.23 11.85 14.05
CA GLY A 154 7.62 12.27 13.82
C GLY A 154 7.83 13.76 14.03
N TYR A 155 9.11 14.15 14.14
CA TYR A 155 9.54 15.53 14.36
C TYR A 155 10.54 15.96 13.29
N VAL A 156 10.31 17.11 12.67
CA VAL A 156 11.20 17.70 11.66
C VAL A 156 12.38 18.36 12.36
N LYS A 157 13.58 17.80 12.14
CA LYS A 157 14.83 18.27 12.77
C LYS A 157 15.45 19.47 12.06
#